data_AF-A0A7V8E6L0-F1
#
_entry.id   AF-A0A7V8E6L0-F1
#
_cell.length_a   1.000
_cell.length_b   1.000
_cell.length_c   1.000
_cell.angle_alpha   90.00
_cell.angle_beta   90.00
_cell.angle_gamma   90.00
#
_symmetry.space_group_name_H-M   'P 1'
#
loop_
_entity.id
_entity.type
_entity.pdbx_description
1 polymer ?
#
loop_
_entity_poly.entity_id
_entity_poly.type
_entity_poly.pdbx_seq_one_letter_code
_entity_poly.pdbx_strand_id
1 'polypeptide(L)'
;MTRQVVEIREEVLTYDPADQEKWVGGDKWLVPEEFRDDPKFAKSSRSYFLEMTAVHHYRCGGYQSFSALWFELWTKSATRKPWVERGSSALETFAGPELEGFRKKMGANVEKFAKSPDLVIWKDAPRRLSFLSIKQKNETVSPNEFAGLALVKAHLGADARIIRFCELGDFRDPRKWRIVCPSLPVNAGFDRHDVQKVEE
;
A
#
# COMPACT_ATOMS: atom_id res chain seq x y z
N MET A 1 5.49 -2.41 -29.04
CA MET A 1 4.87 -1.56 -28.00
C MET A 1 5.94 -1.09 -27.04
N THR A 2 6.07 0.21 -26.82
CA THR A 2 7.04 0.77 -25.86
C THR A 2 6.57 0.43 -24.44
N ARG A 3 7.40 -0.29 -23.68
CA ARG A 3 7.08 -0.59 -22.28
C ARG A 3 7.18 0.70 -21.46
N GLN A 4 6.14 1.02 -20.69
CA GLN A 4 6.12 2.23 -19.86
C GLN A 4 7.08 2.04 -18.68
N VAL A 5 8.00 2.98 -18.48
CA VAL A 5 8.88 2.98 -17.30
C VAL A 5 8.28 3.90 -16.26
N VAL A 6 8.12 3.40 -15.04
CA VAL A 6 7.62 4.17 -13.90
C VAL A 6 8.66 4.21 -12.80
N GLU A 7 8.57 5.25 -11.99
CA GLU A 7 9.46 5.46 -10.86
C GLU A 7 8.70 5.20 -9.56
N ILE A 8 9.21 4.28 -8.75
CA ILE A 8 8.71 4.02 -7.39
C ILE A 8 9.77 4.49 -6.40
N ARG A 9 9.33 5.21 -5.38
CA ARG A 9 10.21 5.75 -4.33
C ARG A 9 9.92 5.10 -2.98
N GLU A 10 10.95 5.01 -2.16
CA GLU A 10 10.86 4.71 -0.74
C GLU A 10 10.61 6.01 0.04
N GLU A 11 9.79 5.91 1.07
CA GLU A 11 9.66 6.90 2.12
C GLU A 11 10.00 6.20 3.43
N VAL A 12 10.87 6.81 4.23
CA VAL A 12 11.30 6.23 5.51
C VAL A 12 10.49 6.88 6.61
N LEU A 13 9.75 6.05 7.35
CA LEU A 13 9.06 6.45 8.57
C LEU A 13 9.73 5.78 9.76
N THR A 14 9.81 6.50 10.87
CA THR A 14 10.35 5.96 12.12
C THR A 14 9.23 5.70 13.12
N TYR A 15 9.39 4.67 13.96
CA TYR A 15 8.53 4.42 15.11
C TYR A 15 9.37 4.23 16.37
N ASP A 16 8.82 4.58 17.53
CA ASP A 16 9.42 4.25 18.82
C ASP A 16 9.17 2.76 19.14
N PRO A 17 10.21 1.94 19.39
CA PRO A 17 10.03 0.55 19.81
C PRO A 17 9.07 0.38 21.00
N ALA A 18 9.04 1.36 21.92
CA ALA A 18 8.12 1.34 23.06
C ALA A 18 6.64 1.37 22.63
N ASP A 19 6.30 2.00 21.51
CA ASP A 19 4.93 2.01 20.99
C ASP A 19 4.54 0.65 20.40
N GLN A 20 5.51 -0.07 19.83
CA GLN A 20 5.28 -1.45 19.38
C GLN A 20 5.08 -2.39 20.57
N GLU A 21 5.82 -2.21 21.66
CA GLU A 21 5.65 -2.98 22.89
C GLU A 21 4.27 -2.74 23.52
N LYS A 22 3.85 -1.48 23.64
CA LYS A 22 2.50 -1.09 24.08
C LYS A 22 1.43 -1.73 23.19
N TRP A 23 1.62 -1.67 21.87
CA TRP A 23 0.73 -2.32 20.92
C TRP A 23 0.62 -3.83 21.17
N VAL A 24 1.74 -4.53 21.32
CA VAL A 24 1.75 -5.97 21.62
C VAL A 24 1.06 -6.25 22.95
N GLY A 25 1.23 -5.37 23.94
CA GLY A 25 0.58 -5.41 25.26
C GLY A 25 -0.92 -5.09 25.27
N GLY A 26 -1.50 -4.74 24.11
CA GLY A 26 -2.94 -4.51 23.96
C GLY A 26 -3.35 -3.05 23.87
N ASP A 27 -2.41 -2.10 24.02
CA ASP A 27 -2.69 -0.68 23.81
C ASP A 27 -2.80 -0.36 22.31
N LYS A 28 -4.05 -0.26 21.84
CA LYS A 28 -4.38 -0.03 20.43
C LYS A 28 -4.65 1.46 20.14
N TRP A 29 -3.96 2.38 20.80
CA TRP A 29 -4.14 3.83 20.61
C TRP A 29 -3.96 4.31 19.16
N LEU A 30 -3.14 3.61 18.35
CA LEU A 30 -2.95 3.88 16.92
C LEU A 30 -4.17 3.50 16.05
N VAL A 31 -5.05 2.63 16.56
CA VAL A 31 -6.29 2.25 15.85
C VAL A 31 -7.24 3.44 15.93
N PRO A 32 -7.71 3.96 14.78
CA PRO A 32 -8.71 5.01 14.80
C PRO A 32 -9.96 4.61 15.58
N GLU A 33 -10.60 5.58 16.21
CA GLU A 33 -11.71 5.36 17.15
C GLU A 33 -12.84 4.52 16.51
N GLU A 34 -13.14 4.78 15.25
CA GLU A 34 -14.15 4.09 14.46
C GLU A 34 -13.86 2.59 14.20
N PHE A 35 -12.64 2.13 14.46
CA PHE A 35 -12.22 0.73 14.33
C PHE A 35 -11.78 0.09 15.64
N ARG A 36 -11.87 0.81 16.76
CA ARG A 36 -11.39 0.32 18.06
C ARG A 36 -12.03 -1.01 18.46
N ASP A 37 -13.27 -1.23 18.06
CA ASP A 37 -14.04 -2.46 18.34
C ASP A 37 -13.87 -3.57 17.29
N ASP A 38 -13.08 -3.37 16.22
CA ASP A 38 -12.85 -4.43 15.23
C ASP A 38 -12.01 -5.56 15.87
N PRO A 39 -12.56 -6.79 15.98
CA PRO A 39 -11.95 -7.88 16.72
C PRO A 39 -10.60 -8.32 16.15
N LYS A 40 -10.28 -7.95 14.89
CA LYS A 40 -8.97 -8.25 14.33
C LYS A 40 -7.87 -7.44 15.02
N PHE A 41 -8.12 -6.21 15.45
CA PHE A 41 -7.12 -5.39 16.13
C PHE A 41 -6.91 -5.86 17.56
N ALA A 42 -7.99 -6.28 18.25
CA ALA A 42 -7.92 -6.87 19.58
C ALA A 42 -7.01 -8.12 19.64
N LYS A 43 -7.00 -8.94 18.58
CA LYS A 43 -6.22 -10.20 18.53
C LYS A 43 -4.86 -10.09 17.85
N SER A 44 -4.54 -8.94 17.24
CA SER A 44 -3.33 -8.81 16.44
C SER A 44 -2.14 -8.35 17.29
N SER A 45 -1.21 -9.27 17.54
CA SER A 45 -0.03 -8.97 18.36
C SER A 45 0.96 -8.06 17.62
N ARG A 46 1.26 -8.29 16.34
CA ARG A 46 2.22 -7.43 15.58
C ARG A 46 1.80 -7.07 14.16
N SER A 47 0.96 -7.87 13.52
CA SER A 47 0.75 -7.84 12.07
C SER A 47 0.23 -6.53 11.48
N TYR A 48 -0.46 -5.71 12.28
CA TYR A 48 -1.03 -4.44 11.82
C TYR A 48 -0.38 -3.20 12.44
N PHE A 49 0.64 -3.36 13.29
CA PHE A 49 1.24 -2.21 13.98
C PHE A 49 1.79 -1.17 12.99
N LEU A 50 2.56 -1.61 11.99
CA LEU A 50 3.15 -0.72 10.98
C LEU A 50 2.09 -0.12 10.05
N GLU A 51 1.06 -0.90 9.70
CA GLU A 51 -0.08 -0.39 8.93
C GLU A 51 -0.82 0.71 9.69
N MET A 52 -1.08 0.52 10.99
CA MET A 52 -1.72 1.55 11.82
C MET A 52 -0.81 2.74 12.09
N THR A 53 0.50 2.52 12.22
CA THR A 53 1.48 3.62 12.33
C THR A 53 1.47 4.47 11.06
N ALA A 54 1.43 3.85 9.87
CA ALA A 54 1.29 4.56 8.60
C ALA A 54 -0.03 5.32 8.52
N VAL A 55 -1.15 4.68 8.87
CA VAL A 55 -2.47 5.33 8.89
C VAL A 55 -2.45 6.55 9.80
N HIS A 56 -1.93 6.42 11.03
CA HIS A 56 -1.82 7.51 11.99
C HIS A 56 -0.98 8.67 11.42
N HIS A 57 0.21 8.36 10.88
CA HIS A 57 1.08 9.35 10.23
C HIS A 57 0.36 10.14 9.13
N TYR A 58 -0.32 9.44 8.21
CA TYR A 58 -1.01 10.10 7.11
C TYR A 58 -2.27 10.87 7.55
N ARG A 59 -2.99 10.40 8.58
CA ARG A 59 -4.09 11.16 9.20
C ARG A 59 -3.60 12.48 9.78
N CYS A 60 -2.49 12.48 10.50
CA CYS A 60 -1.86 13.71 10.98
C CYS A 60 -1.45 14.65 9.82
N GLY A 61 -1.13 14.09 8.65
CA GLY A 61 -0.89 14.83 7.39
C GLY A 61 -2.17 15.29 6.63
N GLY A 62 -3.35 15.05 7.19
CA GLY A 62 -4.64 15.46 6.64
C GLY A 62 -5.20 14.53 5.56
N TYR A 63 -4.84 13.24 5.57
CA TYR A 63 -5.52 12.21 4.76
C TYR A 63 -6.77 11.71 5.51
N GLN A 64 -7.85 11.43 4.77
CA GLN A 64 -9.20 11.17 5.33
C GLN A 64 -9.74 9.76 5.11
N SER A 65 -9.08 8.92 4.33
CA SER A 65 -9.58 7.57 4.11
C SER A 65 -8.46 6.61 3.78
N PHE A 66 -8.61 5.37 4.23
CA PHE A 66 -7.61 4.32 4.04
C PHE A 66 -8.25 2.94 3.88
N SER A 67 -7.60 2.08 3.09
CA SER A 67 -7.98 0.68 2.90
C SER A 67 -6.75 -0.22 2.84
N ALA A 68 -6.84 -1.42 3.42
CA ALA A 68 -5.81 -2.45 3.30
C ALA A 68 -6.20 -3.47 2.24
N LEU A 69 -5.21 -3.91 1.45
CA LEU A 69 -5.33 -5.02 0.49
C LEU A 69 -6.32 -4.75 -0.65
N TRP A 70 -6.03 -3.68 -1.39
CA TRP A 70 -6.85 -3.21 -2.51
C TRP A 70 -7.19 -4.26 -3.59
N PHE A 71 -6.27 -5.08 -4.10
CA PHE A 71 -6.66 -6.08 -5.12
C PHE A 71 -7.56 -7.17 -4.53
N GLU A 72 -7.40 -7.49 -3.24
CA GLU A 72 -8.25 -8.47 -2.55
C GLU A 72 -9.69 -7.97 -2.40
N LEU A 73 -9.92 -6.64 -2.40
CA LEU A 73 -11.28 -6.08 -2.51
C LEU A 73 -12.03 -6.55 -3.76
N TRP A 74 -11.29 -6.97 -4.79
CA TRP A 74 -11.79 -7.17 -6.14
C TRP A 74 -11.87 -8.64 -6.54
N THR A 75 -11.29 -9.54 -5.77
CA THR A 75 -11.37 -10.98 -6.02
C THR A 75 -12.42 -11.63 -5.12
N LYS A 76 -13.16 -12.61 -5.66
CA LYS A 76 -14.20 -13.36 -4.92
C LYS A 76 -13.62 -14.14 -3.73
N SER A 77 -12.30 -14.24 -3.63
CA SER A 77 -11.52 -14.88 -2.58
C SER A 77 -11.09 -13.93 -1.47
N ALA A 78 -11.69 -12.75 -1.33
CA ALA A 78 -11.46 -11.83 -0.21
C ALA A 78 -11.69 -12.54 1.14
N THR A 79 -10.66 -13.20 1.64
CA THR A 79 -10.68 -13.87 2.96
C THR A 79 -10.58 -12.85 4.08
N ARG A 80 -10.15 -11.62 3.76
CA ARG A 80 -10.07 -10.48 4.66
C ARG A 80 -11.11 -9.44 4.24
N LYS A 81 -11.97 -9.05 5.17
CA LYS A 81 -12.80 -7.86 4.98
C LYS A 81 -11.86 -6.64 5.05
N PRO A 82 -11.82 -5.79 4.02
CA PRO A 82 -11.08 -4.54 4.09
C PRO A 82 -11.55 -3.70 5.28
N TRP A 83 -10.63 -3.04 5.97
CA TRP A 83 -11.05 -1.85 6.70
C TRP A 83 -11.32 -0.75 5.68
N VAL A 84 -12.42 -0.05 5.87
CA VAL A 84 -12.75 1.17 5.13
C VAL A 84 -13.28 2.12 6.18
N GLU A 85 -12.71 3.32 6.25
CA GLU A 85 -13.27 4.37 7.09
C GLU A 85 -14.70 4.62 6.61
N ARG A 86 -15.68 4.39 7.48
CA ARG A 86 -17.10 4.62 7.16
C ARG A 86 -17.30 6.12 7.01
N GLY A 87 -17.27 6.57 5.77
CA GLY A 87 -17.54 7.95 5.39
C GLY A 87 -17.40 8.10 3.89
N SER A 88 -18.24 7.40 3.14
CA SER A 88 -18.68 7.57 1.73
C SER A 88 -17.71 8.04 0.63
N SER A 89 -16.67 8.84 0.85
CA SER A 89 -15.82 9.40 -0.22
C SER A 89 -14.83 8.40 -0.79
N ALA A 90 -14.13 7.59 0.01
CA ALA A 90 -13.11 6.67 -0.54
C ALA A 90 -13.71 5.62 -1.48
N LEU A 91 -14.75 4.88 -1.09
CA LEU A 91 -15.35 3.84 -1.95
C LEU A 91 -16.10 4.41 -3.17
N GLU A 92 -16.81 5.54 -3.03
CA GLU A 92 -17.47 6.22 -4.15
C GLU A 92 -16.44 6.84 -5.11
N THR A 93 -15.30 7.29 -4.59
CA THR A 93 -14.16 7.78 -5.38
C THR A 93 -13.34 6.60 -5.95
N PHE A 94 -13.29 5.45 -5.26
CA PHE A 94 -12.56 4.25 -5.66
C PHE A 94 -13.27 3.41 -6.71
N ALA A 95 -14.60 3.50 -6.78
CA ALA A 95 -15.40 2.91 -7.84
C ALA A 95 -15.61 3.86 -9.03
N GLY A 96 -14.73 4.85 -9.21
CA GLY A 96 -14.76 5.73 -10.37
C GLY A 96 -14.56 4.96 -11.69
N PRO A 97 -15.02 5.51 -12.84
CA PRO A 97 -14.92 4.85 -14.15
C PRO A 97 -13.50 4.41 -14.54
N GLU A 98 -12.48 5.16 -14.11
CA GLU A 98 -11.06 4.86 -14.39
C GLU A 98 -10.58 3.61 -13.63
N LEU A 99 -10.95 3.47 -12.35
CA LEU A 99 -10.55 2.35 -11.50
C LEU A 99 -11.29 1.07 -11.90
N GLU A 100 -12.57 1.21 -12.25
CA GLU A 100 -13.37 0.12 -12.84
C GLU A 100 -12.84 -0.31 -14.21
N GLY A 101 -12.43 0.65 -15.06
CA GLY A 101 -11.77 0.38 -16.33
C GLY A 101 -10.42 -0.32 -16.16
N PHE A 102 -9.62 0.11 -15.19
CA PHE A 102 -8.35 -0.53 -14.84
C PHE A 102 -8.57 -1.96 -14.33
N ARG A 103 -9.58 -2.19 -13.48
CA ARG A 103 -10.00 -3.52 -13.02
C ARG A 103 -10.26 -4.47 -14.18
N LYS A 104 -11.08 -4.05 -15.16
CA LYS A 104 -11.38 -4.87 -16.35
C LYS A 104 -10.13 -5.22 -17.15
N LYS A 105 -9.16 -4.31 -17.24
CA LYS A 105 -7.88 -4.52 -17.96
C LYS A 105 -6.91 -5.43 -17.21
N MET A 106 -6.91 -5.41 -15.88
CA MET A 106 -6.03 -6.25 -15.04
C MET A 106 -6.33 -7.75 -15.21
N GLY A 107 -7.59 -8.11 -15.40
CA GLY A 107 -8.02 -9.48 -15.64
C GLY A 107 -8.00 -10.37 -14.39
N ALA A 108 -8.57 -11.56 -14.48
CA ALA A 108 -8.85 -12.44 -13.34
C ALA A 108 -7.60 -13.07 -12.68
N ASN A 109 -6.42 -12.98 -13.29
CA ASN A 109 -5.19 -13.63 -12.80
C ASN A 109 -4.18 -12.64 -12.21
N VAL A 110 -4.53 -11.37 -12.02
CA VAL A 110 -3.56 -10.35 -11.60
C VAL A 110 -2.84 -10.69 -10.30
N GLU A 111 -3.54 -11.28 -9.33
CA GLU A 111 -2.95 -11.67 -8.04
C GLU A 111 -1.85 -12.74 -8.16
N LYS A 112 -1.80 -13.49 -9.27
CA LYS A 112 -0.71 -14.44 -9.54
C LYS A 112 0.61 -13.74 -9.90
N PHE A 113 0.52 -12.51 -10.41
CA PHE A 113 1.64 -11.82 -11.07
C PHE A 113 1.93 -10.43 -10.47
N ALA A 114 1.02 -9.90 -9.65
CA ALA A 114 1.16 -8.64 -8.95
C ALA A 114 0.52 -8.76 -7.56
N LYS A 115 1.23 -8.28 -6.54
CA LYS A 115 0.70 -8.22 -5.17
C LYS A 115 -0.03 -6.89 -4.97
N SER A 116 -1.14 -6.94 -4.24
CA SER A 116 -1.83 -5.73 -3.81
C SER A 116 -0.92 -4.83 -2.97
N PRO A 117 -1.02 -3.50 -3.12
CA PRO A 117 -0.54 -2.58 -2.10
C PRO A 117 -1.15 -2.94 -0.73
N ASP A 118 -0.33 -2.80 0.31
CA ASP A 118 -0.71 -3.12 1.69
C ASP A 118 -1.69 -2.07 2.22
N LEU A 119 -1.52 -0.81 1.83
CA LEU A 119 -2.41 0.31 2.16
C LEU A 119 -2.73 1.18 0.94
N VAL A 120 -3.91 1.78 0.95
CA VAL A 120 -4.29 2.84 0.01
C VAL A 120 -4.88 3.98 0.80
N ILE A 121 -4.40 5.19 0.57
CA ILE A 121 -4.76 6.39 1.32
C ILE A 121 -5.25 7.50 0.38
N TRP A 122 -6.13 8.35 0.89
CA TRP A 122 -6.76 9.43 0.15
C TRP A 122 -6.70 10.77 0.87
N LYS A 123 -6.45 11.83 0.09
CA LYS A 123 -6.57 13.23 0.52
C LYS A 123 -7.52 13.98 -0.40
N ASP A 124 -8.53 14.67 0.15
CA ASP A 124 -9.50 15.43 -0.66
C ASP A 124 -8.93 16.71 -1.27
N ALA A 125 -8.09 17.43 -0.52
CA ALA A 125 -7.54 18.72 -0.93
C ALA A 125 -6.05 18.86 -0.53
N PRO A 126 -5.11 18.90 -1.50
CA PRO A 126 -5.32 18.59 -2.92
C PRO A 126 -5.70 17.12 -3.10
N ARG A 127 -6.55 16.85 -4.11
CA ARG A 127 -7.03 15.51 -4.45
C ARG A 127 -5.85 14.57 -4.72
N ARG A 128 -5.60 13.61 -3.84
CA ARG A 128 -4.45 12.70 -3.94
C ARG A 128 -4.81 11.28 -3.50
N LEU A 129 -4.61 10.34 -4.40
CA LEU A 129 -4.65 8.91 -4.14
C LEU A 129 -3.22 8.35 -4.07
N SER A 130 -2.88 7.68 -2.97
CA SER A 130 -1.58 7.02 -2.81
C SER A 130 -1.73 5.55 -2.44
N PHE A 131 -1.00 4.69 -3.12
CA PHE A 131 -0.91 3.26 -2.87
C PHE A 131 0.44 2.93 -2.26
N LEU A 132 0.44 2.21 -1.15
CA LEU A 132 1.58 2.03 -0.28
C LEU A 132 1.87 0.54 -0.10
N SER A 133 3.11 0.14 -0.29
CA SER A 133 3.59 -1.14 0.24
C SER A 133 4.40 -0.90 1.50
N ILE A 134 4.02 -1.53 2.61
CA ILE A 134 4.63 -1.34 3.92
C ILE A 134 5.66 -2.42 4.16
N LYS A 135 6.81 -1.99 4.66
CA LYS A 135 7.95 -2.87 4.83
C LYS A 135 8.76 -2.55 6.09
N GLN A 136 9.21 -3.58 6.78
CA GLN A 136 10.17 -3.46 7.88
C GLN A 136 11.57 -3.10 7.38
N LYS A 137 12.44 -2.53 8.22
CA LYS A 137 13.81 -2.07 7.88
C LYS A 137 14.58 -2.98 6.90
N ASN A 138 14.59 -4.29 7.16
CA ASN A 138 15.37 -5.27 6.40
C ASN A 138 14.53 -6.13 5.44
N GLU A 139 13.23 -5.85 5.33
CA GLU A 139 12.34 -6.64 4.47
C GLU A 139 12.58 -6.34 2.99
N THR A 140 12.69 -7.38 2.17
CA THR A 140 12.83 -7.17 0.72
C THR A 140 11.48 -6.85 0.09
N VAL A 141 11.52 -6.04 -0.97
CA VAL A 141 10.36 -5.82 -1.83
C VAL A 141 10.40 -6.88 -2.92
N SER A 142 9.35 -7.68 -3.01
CA SER A 142 9.25 -8.75 -4.00
C SER A 142 8.98 -8.20 -5.40
N PRO A 143 9.34 -8.92 -6.48
CA PRO A 143 8.99 -8.54 -7.85
C PRO A 143 7.49 -8.29 -8.02
N ASN A 144 6.63 -9.11 -7.42
CA ASN A 144 5.18 -8.95 -7.53
C ASN A 144 4.67 -7.66 -6.85
N GLU A 145 5.30 -7.19 -5.78
CA GLU A 145 4.97 -5.90 -5.16
C GLU A 145 5.37 -4.74 -6.06
N PHE A 146 6.56 -4.82 -6.67
CA PHE A 146 6.98 -3.86 -7.67
C PHE A 146 6.03 -3.82 -8.87
N ALA A 147 5.60 -4.98 -9.36
CA ALA A 147 4.62 -5.09 -10.44
C ALA A 147 3.30 -4.41 -10.07
N GLY A 148 2.77 -4.67 -8.86
CA GLY A 148 1.52 -4.06 -8.38
C GLY A 148 1.60 -2.54 -8.30
N LEU A 149 2.66 -2.01 -7.67
CA LEU A 149 2.88 -0.56 -7.58
C LEU A 149 3.09 0.06 -8.96
N ALA A 150 3.81 -0.62 -9.86
CA ALA A 150 4.06 -0.12 -11.21
C ALA A 150 2.77 -0.05 -12.04
N LEU A 151 1.93 -1.08 -12.00
CA LEU A 151 0.64 -1.13 -12.68
C LEU A 151 -0.29 -0.01 -12.24
N VAL A 152 -0.40 0.18 -10.92
CA VAL A 152 -1.18 1.27 -10.34
C VAL A 152 -0.68 2.62 -10.84
N LYS A 153 0.63 2.88 -10.73
CA LYS A 153 1.21 4.16 -11.13
C LYS A 153 1.05 4.43 -12.63
N ALA A 154 1.34 3.43 -13.46
CA ALA A 154 1.32 3.52 -14.91
C ALA A 154 -0.07 3.82 -15.47
N HIS A 155 -1.10 3.18 -14.90
CA HIS A 155 -2.44 3.16 -15.48
C HIS A 155 -3.46 4.03 -14.74
N LEU A 156 -3.23 4.35 -13.47
CA LEU A 156 -4.12 5.21 -12.68
C LEU A 156 -3.56 6.62 -12.49
N GLY A 157 -2.29 6.85 -12.86
CA GLY A 157 -1.60 8.12 -12.55
C GLY A 157 -1.51 8.42 -11.05
N ALA A 158 -1.79 7.42 -10.21
CA ALA A 158 -1.79 7.56 -8.77
C ALA A 158 -0.37 7.57 -8.21
N ASP A 159 -0.22 8.10 -7.00
CA ASP A 159 1.03 7.97 -6.28
C ASP A 159 1.19 6.53 -5.80
N ALA A 160 2.40 5.98 -5.93
CA ALA A 160 2.71 4.61 -5.52
C ALA A 160 4.10 4.60 -4.89
N ARG A 161 4.20 4.09 -3.66
CA ARG A 161 5.41 4.18 -2.83
C ARG A 161 5.62 2.94 -1.98
N ILE A 162 6.87 2.78 -1.56
CA ILE A 162 7.24 1.84 -0.50
C ILE A 162 7.44 2.64 0.78
N ILE A 163 6.75 2.25 1.85
CA ILE A 163 6.91 2.83 3.18
C ILE A 163 7.80 1.90 3.98
N ARG A 164 8.98 2.41 4.34
CA ARG A 164 10.00 1.69 5.08
C ARG A 164 9.97 2.12 6.53
N PHE A 165 9.65 1.21 7.43
CA PHE A 165 9.69 1.47 8.85
C PHE A 165 11.06 1.14 9.44
N CYS A 166 11.61 2.13 10.15
CA CYS A 166 12.83 2.02 10.93
C CYS A 166 12.54 2.37 12.40
N GLU A 167 13.35 1.86 13.33
CA GLU A 167 13.23 2.26 14.74
C GLU A 167 13.78 3.68 14.92
N LEU A 168 13.28 4.42 15.91
CA LEU A 168 13.79 5.74 16.22
C LEU A 168 15.31 5.67 16.51
N GLY A 169 16.10 6.50 15.83
CA GLY A 169 17.56 6.50 15.91
C GLY A 169 18.25 5.67 14.82
N ASP A 170 17.51 4.87 14.06
CA ASP A 170 18.02 4.24 12.85
C ASP A 170 18.04 5.24 11.69
N PHE A 171 19.20 5.33 11.03
CA PHE A 171 19.35 6.09 9.78
C PHE A 171 19.25 5.17 8.57
N ARG A 172 18.47 5.60 7.58
CA ARG A 172 18.37 4.94 6.29
C ARG A 172 18.06 5.97 5.21
N ASP A 173 18.83 5.93 4.14
CA ASP A 173 18.53 6.73 2.96
C ASP A 173 17.38 6.10 2.17
N PRO A 174 16.35 6.90 1.81
CA PRO A 174 15.28 6.42 0.96
C PRO A 174 15.84 6.02 -0.41
N ARG A 175 15.35 4.88 -0.91
CA ARG A 175 15.74 4.33 -2.21
C ARG A 175 14.73 4.67 -3.30
N LYS A 176 15.18 4.50 -4.53
CA LYS A 176 14.40 4.78 -5.74
C LYS A 176 14.61 3.70 -6.77
N TRP A 177 13.54 3.34 -7.48
CA TRP A 177 13.56 2.29 -8.48
C TRP A 177 12.88 2.77 -9.76
N ARG A 178 13.49 2.43 -10.90
CA ARG A 178 12.88 2.52 -12.23
C ARG A 178 12.43 1.13 -12.62
N ILE A 179 11.14 1.03 -12.88
CA ILE A 179 10.46 -0.24 -13.07
C ILE A 179 9.83 -0.22 -14.44
N VAL A 180 10.15 -1.23 -15.24
CA VAL A 180 9.46 -1.44 -16.51
C VAL A 180 8.09 -2.00 -16.19
N CYS A 181 7.04 -1.20 -16.34
CA CYS A 181 5.69 -1.62 -16.03
C CYS A 181 5.28 -2.80 -16.90
N PRO A 182 4.71 -3.88 -16.31
CA PRO A 182 4.17 -4.97 -17.11
C PRO A 182 3.00 -4.47 -17.96
N SER A 183 2.83 -5.06 -19.14
CA SER A 183 1.69 -4.78 -20.01
C SER A 183 0.40 -5.42 -19.47
N LEU A 184 -0.73 -4.76 -19.68
CA LEU A 184 -2.05 -5.34 -19.45
C LEU A 184 -2.59 -6.05 -20.71
N PRO A 185 -3.34 -7.17 -20.57
CA PRO A 185 -3.53 -7.94 -19.35
C PRO A 185 -2.25 -8.65 -18.90
N VAL A 186 -2.09 -8.85 -17.59
CA VAL A 186 -0.89 -9.49 -17.03
C VAL A 186 -0.93 -10.99 -17.29
N ASN A 187 -0.21 -11.43 -18.32
CA ASN A 187 -0.22 -12.81 -18.81
C ASN A 187 1.09 -13.57 -18.55
N ALA A 188 2.11 -12.91 -17.98
CA ALA A 188 3.42 -13.49 -17.71
C ALA A 188 3.95 -12.99 -16.35
N GLY A 189 4.82 -13.80 -15.73
CA GLY A 189 5.46 -13.45 -14.47
C GLY A 189 6.35 -12.22 -14.60
N PHE A 190 6.40 -11.42 -13.54
CA PHE A 190 7.27 -10.26 -13.42
C PHE A 190 8.63 -10.71 -12.85
N ASP A 191 9.73 -10.44 -13.56
CA ASP A 191 11.06 -10.90 -13.16
C ASP A 191 11.86 -9.76 -12.50
N ARG A 192 12.84 -10.09 -11.66
CA ARG A 192 13.81 -9.13 -11.08
C ARG A 192 14.53 -8.30 -12.14
N HIS A 193 14.65 -8.82 -13.36
CA HIS A 193 15.27 -8.12 -14.50
C HIS A 193 14.43 -6.93 -15.01
N ASP A 194 13.14 -6.87 -14.66
CA ASP A 194 12.26 -5.74 -14.97
C ASP A 194 12.36 -4.59 -13.94
N VAL A 195 13.17 -4.77 -12.88
CA VAL A 195 13.42 -3.78 -11.82
C VAL A 195 14.87 -3.29 -11.90
N GLN A 196 15.04 -1.99 -12.17
CA GLN A 196 16.34 -1.33 -12.11
C GLN A 196 16.38 -0.40 -10.90
N LYS A 197 17.26 -0.68 -9.95
CA LYS A 197 17.55 0.26 -8.85
C LYS A 197 18.20 1.51 -9.45
N VAL A 198 17.71 2.70 -9.08
CA VAL A 198 18.38 3.95 -9.38
C VAL A 198 19.26 4.25 -8.19
N GLU A 199 20.57 4.30 -8.40
CA GLU A 199 21.49 4.87 -7.42
C GLU A 199 21.57 6.36 -7.72
N GLU A 200 21.22 7.18 -6.72
CA GLU A 200 21.48 8.62 -6.71
C GLU A 200 22.81 8.89 -6.01
#